data_AF-A0A7J6RY65-F1
#
_entry.id   AF-A0A7J6RY65-F1
#
_cell.length_a   1.000
_cell.length_b   1.000
_cell.length_c   1.000
_cell.angle_alpha   90.00
_cell.angle_beta   90.00
_cell.angle_gamma   90.00
#
_symmetry.space_group_name_H-M   'P 1'
#
loop_
_entity.id
_entity.type
_entity.pdbx_description
1 polymer ?
#
loop_
_entity_poly.entity_id
_entity_poly.type
_entity_poly.pdbx_seq_one_letter_code
_entity_poly.pdbx_strand_id
1 'polypeptide(L)'
;MVDSKAMYGVAPKKPDQDHHRHHAGGHTKGLPSSSSALPPQFDKPPLTARIHNLIKEGRLDLTHTKMSQLNFRPLRPSDYEEVESLHNEWFPVHYDGAFFTAATSGDCYSLAATVPLPAGSVSGREDSDAILGIITVSTGRTAQTENPDTFLEIMRHNTDFFSTVTSHEQSLAYMLTLGTADEARGRGLASELVLRALGEVKRQYPDCGAMYLHVIDYNTAAIRMYEKIGFRCVGFHKGFYTIDGEPYDAYTYAYYYPPAILPVSVYTGLSWFRPLFSTVRSSFRSFVNSTPTKQQPKTPPRIDKPD
;
A
#
# COMPACT_ATOMS: atom_id res chain seq x y z
N MET A 1 -4.23 19.47 -3.85
CA MET A 1 -4.15 18.34 -2.89
C MET A 1 -5.47 17.60 -3.05
N VAL A 2 -5.42 16.35 -3.50
CA VAL A 2 -6.62 15.55 -3.79
C VAL A 2 -7.19 15.06 -2.46
N ASP A 3 -8.45 15.38 -2.17
CA ASP A 3 -9.15 15.01 -0.94
C ASP A 3 -9.33 13.49 -0.89
N SER A 4 -8.63 12.82 0.01
CA SER A 4 -8.69 11.36 0.13
C SER A 4 -9.99 10.88 0.77
N LYS A 5 -10.65 11.69 1.60
CA LYS A 5 -11.96 11.36 2.19
C LYS A 5 -13.11 11.50 1.18
N ALA A 6 -12.99 12.42 0.22
CA ALA A 6 -13.89 12.52 -0.92
C ALA A 6 -13.88 11.26 -1.82
N MET A 7 -12.76 10.51 -1.85
CA MET A 7 -12.66 9.25 -2.61
C MET A 7 -13.47 8.11 -2.00
N TYR A 8 -13.54 8.04 -0.67
CA TYR A 8 -14.08 6.86 0.02
C TYR A 8 -15.49 7.07 0.59
N GLY A 9 -16.03 8.29 0.52
CA GLY A 9 -17.21 8.70 1.29
C GLY A 9 -18.56 8.24 0.75
N VAL A 10 -18.78 8.22 -0.58
CA VAL A 10 -20.08 7.87 -1.17
C VAL A 10 -19.88 7.39 -2.60
N ALA A 11 -20.12 6.11 -2.88
CA ALA A 11 -20.37 5.69 -4.27
C ALA A 11 -21.63 6.44 -4.74
N PRO A 12 -21.59 7.22 -5.85
CA PRO A 12 -22.77 7.91 -6.32
C PRO A 12 -23.88 6.88 -6.56
N LYS A 13 -25.09 7.16 -6.05
CA LYS A 13 -26.27 6.34 -6.38
C LYS A 13 -26.34 6.22 -7.89
N LYS A 14 -26.44 4.99 -8.40
CA LYS A 14 -26.83 4.76 -9.80
C LYS A 14 -28.04 5.65 -10.09
N PRO A 15 -28.02 6.48 -11.13
CA PRO A 15 -29.25 7.13 -11.57
C PRO A 15 -30.28 6.04 -11.83
N ASP A 16 -31.51 6.24 -11.34
CA ASP A 16 -32.63 5.33 -11.54
C ASP A 16 -32.69 4.95 -13.02
N GLN A 17 -32.35 3.70 -13.32
CA GLN A 17 -32.59 3.15 -14.64
C GLN A 17 -34.09 2.83 -14.69
N ASP A 18 -34.84 3.77 -15.24
CA ASP A 18 -36.19 3.54 -15.72
C ASP A 18 -36.24 2.21 -16.48
N HIS A 19 -37.15 1.34 -16.05
CA HIS A 19 -37.44 0.06 -16.66
C HIS A 19 -38.03 0.23 -18.06
N HIS A 20 -37.19 0.59 -19.03
CA HIS A 20 -37.52 0.48 -20.45
C HIS A 20 -36.77 -0.70 -21.06
N ARG A 21 -37.52 -1.81 -21.19
CA ARG A 21 -37.18 -2.95 -22.04
C ARG A 21 -36.85 -2.47 -23.45
N HIS A 22 -35.59 -2.50 -23.85
CA HIS A 22 -35.21 -2.50 -25.26
C HIS A 22 -34.06 -3.48 -25.53
N HIS A 23 -34.42 -4.48 -26.34
CA HIS A 23 -33.65 -5.29 -27.29
C HIS A 23 -32.26 -5.84 -26.90
N ALA A 24 -32.23 -7.17 -26.87
CA ALA A 24 -31.04 -8.00 -26.97
C ALA A 24 -30.24 -7.69 -28.26
N GLY A 25 -29.17 -6.90 -28.11
CA GLY A 25 -28.02 -6.89 -29.00
C GLY A 25 -26.91 -7.71 -28.36
N GLY A 26 -26.45 -8.76 -29.03
CA GLY A 26 -25.35 -9.61 -28.56
C GLY A 26 -24.02 -8.87 -28.58
N HIS A 27 -23.76 -8.04 -27.56
CA HIS A 27 -22.40 -7.66 -27.22
C HIS A 27 -21.81 -8.79 -26.38
N THR A 28 -20.77 -9.45 -26.91
CA THR A 28 -19.95 -10.37 -26.11
C THR A 28 -19.42 -9.59 -24.91
N LYS A 29 -20.02 -9.78 -23.73
CA LYS A 29 -19.52 -9.20 -22.48
C LYS A 29 -18.05 -9.63 -22.34
N GLY A 30 -17.16 -8.67 -22.11
CA GLY A 30 -15.74 -8.96 -21.83
C GLY A 30 -15.60 -9.92 -20.64
N LEU A 31 -14.43 -10.57 -20.53
CA LEU A 31 -14.14 -11.42 -19.37
C LEU A 31 -14.26 -10.59 -18.08
N PRO A 32 -14.78 -11.15 -16.98
CA PRO A 32 -14.87 -10.42 -15.71
C PRO A 32 -13.49 -10.20 -15.10
N SER A 33 -13.26 -9.03 -14.50
CA SER A 33 -12.04 -8.71 -13.76
C SER A 33 -11.74 -9.76 -12.68
N SER A 34 -10.48 -10.17 -12.55
CA SER A 34 -10.04 -11.05 -11.45
C SER A 34 -9.55 -10.29 -10.21
N SER A 35 -9.81 -8.98 -10.12
CA SER A 35 -9.30 -8.16 -9.01
C SER A 35 -9.74 -8.71 -7.65
N SER A 36 -8.80 -8.77 -6.70
CA SER A 36 -9.05 -9.17 -5.32
C SER A 36 -9.56 -8.02 -4.45
N ALA A 37 -9.58 -6.79 -4.96
CA ALA A 37 -10.18 -5.65 -4.27
C ALA A 37 -11.71 -5.62 -4.42
N LEU A 38 -12.26 -6.27 -5.46
CA LEU A 38 -13.70 -6.37 -5.69
C LEU A 38 -14.34 -7.37 -4.73
N PRO A 39 -15.50 -7.05 -4.10
CA PRO A 39 -16.17 -7.98 -3.21
C PRO A 39 -16.56 -9.28 -3.94
N PRO A 40 -16.28 -10.47 -3.36
CA PRO A 40 -16.58 -11.75 -3.99
C PRO A 40 -18.06 -11.98 -4.35
N GLN A 41 -18.97 -11.30 -3.65
CA GLN A 41 -20.41 -11.43 -3.78
C GLN A 41 -21.03 -10.62 -4.92
N PHE A 42 -20.29 -9.66 -5.50
CA PHE A 42 -20.82 -8.79 -6.55
C PHE A 42 -20.33 -9.20 -7.94
N ASP A 43 -21.15 -8.85 -8.94
CA ASP A 43 -20.76 -8.97 -10.34
C ASP A 43 -19.52 -8.12 -10.61
N LYS A 44 -18.50 -8.76 -11.16
CA LYS A 44 -17.25 -8.08 -11.48
C LYS A 44 -17.37 -7.34 -12.82
N PRO A 45 -16.79 -6.14 -12.93
CA PRO A 45 -16.82 -5.37 -14.17
C PRO A 45 -16.13 -6.15 -15.30
N PRO A 46 -16.59 -6.00 -16.55
CA PRO A 46 -15.91 -6.57 -17.70
C PRO A 46 -14.57 -5.87 -17.94
N LEU A 47 -13.58 -6.63 -18.42
CA LEU A 47 -12.30 -6.11 -18.88
C LEU A 47 -12.48 -5.38 -20.22
N THR A 48 -12.25 -4.06 -20.24
CA THR A 48 -12.47 -3.17 -21.39
C THR A 48 -11.26 -2.29 -21.74
N ALA A 49 -10.28 -2.16 -20.84
CA ALA A 49 -9.06 -1.38 -21.02
C ALA A 49 -8.25 -1.86 -22.23
N ARG A 50 -7.45 -0.96 -22.80
CA ARG A 50 -6.73 -1.18 -24.05
C ARG A 50 -5.82 -2.40 -23.99
N ILE A 51 -5.20 -2.67 -22.83
CA ILE A 51 -4.32 -3.84 -22.64
C ILE A 51 -5.00 -5.16 -23.03
N HIS A 52 -6.27 -5.34 -22.66
CA HIS A 52 -7.04 -6.57 -22.92
C HIS A 52 -7.30 -6.75 -24.41
N ASN A 53 -7.61 -5.67 -25.12
CA ASN A 53 -7.84 -5.69 -26.57
C ASN A 53 -6.55 -5.99 -27.33
N LEU A 54 -5.43 -5.39 -26.94
CA LEU A 54 -4.12 -5.67 -27.54
C LEU A 54 -3.74 -7.15 -27.45
N ILE A 55 -4.00 -7.78 -26.30
CA ILE A 55 -3.72 -9.21 -26.10
C ILE A 55 -4.70 -10.08 -26.88
N LYS A 56 -6.01 -9.77 -26.82
CA LYS A 56 -7.05 -10.50 -27.54
C LYS A 56 -6.85 -10.49 -29.06
N GLU A 57 -6.35 -9.38 -29.60
CA GLU A 57 -6.05 -9.21 -31.03
C GLU A 57 -4.69 -9.79 -31.43
N GLY A 58 -3.90 -10.33 -30.50
CA GLY A 58 -2.56 -10.86 -30.77
C GLY A 58 -1.51 -9.78 -31.07
N ARG A 59 -1.81 -8.51 -30.77
CA ARG A 59 -0.90 -7.36 -30.92
C ARG A 59 0.09 -7.25 -29.76
N LEU A 60 -0.16 -7.95 -28.65
CA LEU A 60 0.71 -8.02 -27.50
C LEU A 60 0.67 -9.43 -26.89
N ASP A 61 1.85 -9.98 -26.57
CA ASP A 61 1.99 -11.23 -25.84
C ASP A 61 2.80 -11.00 -24.56
N LEU A 62 2.22 -11.31 -23.40
CA LEU A 62 2.86 -11.18 -22.10
C LEU A 62 3.43 -12.50 -21.55
N THR A 63 3.17 -13.63 -22.21
CA THR A 63 3.45 -14.99 -21.70
C THR A 63 4.92 -15.17 -21.31
N HIS A 64 5.83 -14.59 -22.09
CA HIS A 64 7.27 -14.66 -21.88
C HIS A 64 7.93 -13.34 -21.47
N THR A 65 7.16 -12.27 -21.26
CA THR A 65 7.68 -10.95 -20.92
C THR A 65 8.27 -10.93 -19.52
N LYS A 66 9.55 -10.65 -19.37
CA LYS A 66 10.27 -10.60 -18.08
C LYS A 66 10.15 -9.22 -17.44
N MET A 67 10.28 -9.16 -16.11
CA MET A 67 10.28 -7.89 -15.35
C MET A 67 11.31 -6.89 -15.88
N SER A 68 12.49 -7.35 -16.31
CA SER A 68 13.57 -6.51 -16.85
C SER A 68 13.26 -5.91 -18.23
N GLN A 69 12.20 -6.36 -18.89
CA GLN A 69 11.74 -5.82 -20.18
C GLN A 69 10.63 -4.78 -20.00
N LEU A 70 10.14 -4.59 -18.77
CA LEU A 70 9.16 -3.57 -18.45
C LEU A 70 9.85 -2.23 -18.24
N ASN A 71 9.18 -1.17 -18.66
CA ASN A 71 9.56 0.19 -18.34
C ASN A 71 8.77 0.66 -17.13
N PHE A 72 9.38 1.55 -16.35
CA PHE A 72 8.73 2.18 -15.21
C PHE A 72 8.84 3.69 -15.40
N ARG A 73 7.71 4.36 -15.54
CA ARG A 73 7.65 5.79 -15.86
C ARG A 73 6.51 6.48 -15.11
N PRO A 74 6.60 7.80 -14.86
CA PRO A 74 5.45 8.56 -14.40
C PRO A 74 4.26 8.41 -15.36
N LEU A 75 3.04 8.53 -14.81
CA LEU A 75 1.87 8.73 -15.65
C LEU A 75 1.97 10.06 -16.38
N ARG A 76 1.30 10.12 -17.54
CA ARG A 76 1.30 11.27 -18.44
C ARG A 76 -0.16 11.68 -18.71
N PRO A 77 -0.41 12.92 -19.13
CA PRO A 77 -1.76 13.35 -19.51
C PRO A 77 -2.41 12.46 -20.56
N SER A 78 -1.62 11.91 -21.50
CA SER A 78 -2.09 10.95 -22.52
C SER A 78 -2.54 9.60 -21.96
N ASP A 79 -2.20 9.26 -20.72
CA ASP A 79 -2.59 7.99 -20.09
C ASP A 79 -4.00 8.07 -19.45
N TYR A 80 -4.64 9.24 -19.39
CA TYR A 80 -5.87 9.48 -18.62
C TYR A 80 -6.96 8.43 -18.86
N GLU A 81 -7.34 8.21 -20.12
CA GLU A 81 -8.45 7.31 -20.46
C GLU A 81 -8.13 5.86 -20.08
N GLU A 82 -6.90 5.42 -20.28
CA GLU A 82 -6.46 4.06 -19.93
C GLU A 82 -6.40 3.90 -18.41
N VAL A 83 -5.89 4.90 -17.69
CA VAL A 83 -5.84 4.89 -16.22
C VAL A 83 -7.24 4.79 -15.64
N GLU A 84 -8.20 5.56 -16.14
CA GLU A 84 -9.60 5.51 -15.71
C GLU A 84 -10.24 4.14 -15.99
N SER A 85 -10.06 3.59 -17.20
CA SER A 85 -10.58 2.26 -17.55
C SER A 85 -10.03 1.17 -16.62
N LEU A 86 -8.72 1.17 -16.38
CA LEU A 86 -8.08 0.18 -15.49
C LEU A 86 -8.56 0.33 -14.04
N HIS A 87 -8.77 1.56 -13.54
CA HIS A 87 -9.29 1.75 -12.18
C HIS A 87 -10.71 1.23 -12.02
N ASN A 88 -11.57 1.44 -13.02
CA ASN A 88 -12.95 0.93 -13.03
C ASN A 88 -13.01 -0.61 -13.07
N GLU A 89 -11.96 -1.28 -13.54
CA GLU A 89 -11.85 -2.73 -13.52
C GLU A 89 -11.25 -3.28 -12.23
N TRP A 90 -10.37 -2.52 -11.58
CA TRP A 90 -9.59 -2.99 -10.44
C TRP A 90 -10.24 -2.68 -9.11
N PHE A 91 -10.96 -1.57 -8.99
CA PHE A 91 -11.46 -1.08 -7.71
C PHE A 91 -12.99 -0.99 -7.67
N PRO A 92 -13.61 -1.30 -6.53
CA PRO A 92 -15.05 -1.15 -6.35
C PRO A 92 -15.48 0.30 -6.07
N VAL A 93 -14.52 1.20 -5.86
CA VAL A 93 -14.76 2.61 -5.54
C VAL A 93 -14.52 3.44 -6.79
N HIS A 94 -15.44 4.37 -7.07
CA HIS A 94 -15.32 5.29 -8.18
C HIS A 94 -14.48 6.51 -7.78
N TYR A 95 -13.43 6.75 -8.55
CA TYR A 95 -12.61 7.95 -8.46
C TYR A 95 -13.15 8.99 -9.44
N ASP A 96 -13.09 10.27 -9.06
CA ASP A 96 -13.56 11.34 -9.93
C ASP A 96 -12.48 11.79 -10.94
N GLY A 97 -12.87 12.65 -11.90
CA GLY A 97 -11.93 13.18 -12.88
C GLY A 97 -10.80 14.03 -12.29
N ALA A 98 -10.99 14.60 -11.10
CA ALA A 98 -9.95 15.38 -10.43
C ALA A 98 -8.81 14.48 -9.95
N PHE A 99 -9.12 13.28 -9.45
CA PHE A 99 -8.13 12.25 -9.16
C PHE A 99 -7.27 11.91 -10.38
N PHE A 100 -7.92 11.53 -11.48
CA PHE A 100 -7.23 11.07 -12.69
C PHE A 100 -6.38 12.19 -13.31
N THR A 101 -6.89 13.42 -13.28
CA THR A 101 -6.14 14.60 -13.71
C THR A 101 -4.90 14.81 -12.85
N ALA A 102 -5.02 14.75 -11.52
CA ALA A 102 -3.89 14.91 -10.62
C ALA A 102 -2.84 13.81 -10.78
N ALA A 103 -3.28 12.55 -10.94
CA ALA A 103 -2.39 11.40 -11.13
C ALA A 103 -1.58 11.48 -12.43
N THR A 104 -2.17 12.04 -13.49
CA THR A 104 -1.56 12.14 -14.83
C THR A 104 -0.84 13.46 -15.09
N SER A 105 -1.10 14.50 -14.28
CA SER A 105 -0.46 15.82 -14.39
C SER A 105 0.77 15.97 -13.49
N GLY A 106 1.02 15.02 -12.58
CA GLY A 106 2.16 15.04 -11.66
C GLY A 106 1.90 15.74 -10.33
N ASP A 107 0.64 16.01 -9.99
CA ASP A 107 0.24 16.64 -8.72
C ASP A 107 0.32 15.66 -7.53
N CYS A 108 0.39 14.36 -7.81
CA CYS A 108 0.78 13.34 -6.86
C CYS A 108 1.87 12.46 -7.46
N TYR A 109 2.56 11.70 -6.61
CA TYR A 109 3.52 10.72 -7.10
C TYR A 109 2.76 9.59 -7.78
N SER A 110 3.05 9.35 -9.06
CA SER A 110 2.47 8.25 -9.83
C SER A 110 3.55 7.50 -10.60
N LEU A 111 3.39 6.18 -10.69
CA LEU A 111 4.30 5.31 -11.44
C LEU A 111 3.49 4.24 -12.17
N ALA A 112 3.68 4.16 -13.48
CA ALA A 112 3.18 3.08 -14.32
C ALA A 112 4.31 2.11 -14.67
N ALA A 113 4.00 0.82 -14.59
CA ALA A 113 4.75 -0.21 -15.27
C ALA A 113 4.17 -0.41 -16.68
N THR A 114 5.00 -0.31 -17.71
CA THR A 114 4.58 -0.39 -19.10
C THR A 114 5.40 -1.41 -19.88
N VAL A 115 4.81 -1.93 -20.95
CA VAL A 115 5.49 -2.79 -21.94
C VAL A 115 5.53 -2.06 -23.29
N PRO A 116 6.70 -1.97 -23.95
CA PRO A 116 6.79 -1.41 -25.29
C PRO A 116 5.90 -2.17 -26.26
N LEU A 117 5.19 -1.46 -27.13
CA LEU A 117 4.42 -2.08 -28.20
C LEU A 117 5.29 -2.32 -29.44
N PRO A 118 5.14 -3.45 -30.14
CA PRO A 118 5.87 -3.70 -31.38
C PRO A 118 5.59 -2.63 -32.44
N ALA A 119 6.59 -2.31 -33.28
CA ALA A 119 6.41 -1.38 -34.39
C ALA A 119 5.26 -1.82 -35.31
N GLY A 120 4.35 -0.90 -35.65
CA GLY A 120 3.14 -1.20 -36.43
C GLY A 120 1.94 -1.68 -35.61
N SER A 121 2.11 -1.89 -34.30
CA SER A 121 1.01 -2.27 -33.42
C SER A 121 0.06 -1.12 -33.11
N VAL A 122 0.35 0.14 -33.47
CA VAL A 122 -0.56 1.28 -33.27
C VAL A 122 -0.33 2.36 -34.34
N SER A 123 -1.38 3.11 -34.69
CA SER A 123 -1.33 4.28 -35.55
C SER A 123 -1.12 5.56 -34.73
N GLY A 124 0.13 5.90 -34.41
CA GLY A 124 0.45 7.14 -33.68
C GLY A 124 1.68 7.03 -32.77
N ARG A 125 2.29 8.17 -32.42
CA ARG A 125 3.52 8.23 -31.61
C ARG A 125 3.26 8.20 -30.09
N GLU A 126 2.04 8.54 -29.67
CA GLU A 126 1.64 8.66 -28.26
C GLU A 126 1.29 7.31 -27.61
N ASP A 127 1.15 6.26 -28.43
CA ASP A 127 0.76 4.91 -28.05
C ASP A 127 1.92 3.90 -28.10
N SER A 128 3.12 4.34 -27.74
CA SER A 128 4.33 3.51 -27.87
C SER A 128 4.44 2.37 -26.85
N ASP A 129 3.63 2.39 -25.79
CA ASP A 129 3.60 1.36 -24.75
C ASP A 129 2.16 1.05 -24.30
N ALA A 130 2.01 -0.01 -23.52
CA ALA A 130 0.77 -0.38 -22.84
C ALA A 130 1.01 -0.49 -21.33
N ILE A 131 0.05 -0.02 -20.53
CA ILE A 131 0.14 -0.02 -19.07
C ILE A 131 -0.23 -1.41 -18.53
N LEU A 132 0.63 -1.94 -17.66
CA LEU A 132 0.42 -3.24 -16.99
C LEU A 132 0.11 -3.08 -15.49
N GLY A 133 0.45 -1.95 -14.90
CA GLY A 133 0.17 -1.68 -13.50
C GLY A 133 0.50 -0.25 -13.11
N ILE A 134 -0.18 0.21 -12.07
CA ILE A 134 -0.15 1.61 -11.63
C ILE A 134 -0.03 1.62 -10.10
N ILE A 135 0.77 2.54 -9.58
CA ILE A 135 0.75 2.97 -8.18
C ILE A 135 0.63 4.49 -8.11
N THR A 136 -0.22 4.99 -7.22
CA THR A 136 -0.35 6.43 -6.93
C THR A 136 -0.16 6.67 -5.43
N VAL A 137 0.52 7.77 -5.07
CA VAL A 137 0.88 8.12 -3.70
C VAL A 137 0.73 9.62 -3.49
N SER A 138 0.00 10.01 -2.44
CA SER A 138 -0.03 11.37 -1.93
C SER A 138 1.14 11.61 -0.99
N THR A 139 1.92 12.67 -1.22
CA THR A 139 3.17 12.99 -0.51
C THR A 139 3.09 14.32 0.25
N GLY A 140 1.89 14.71 0.69
CA GLY A 140 1.67 15.95 1.46
C GLY A 140 2.34 15.95 2.84
N ARG A 141 2.64 17.16 3.37
CA ARG A 141 3.12 17.31 4.76
C ARG A 141 2.01 16.94 5.76
N THR A 142 2.41 16.24 6.82
CA THR A 142 1.57 15.62 7.85
C THR A 142 0.72 16.55 8.70
N ALA A 143 1.04 17.84 8.76
CA ALA A 143 0.12 18.83 9.34
C ALA A 143 -1.22 18.91 8.58
N GLN A 144 -1.34 18.22 7.43
CA GLN A 144 -2.53 18.11 6.60
C GLN A 144 -2.97 16.65 6.40
N THR A 145 -2.54 15.69 7.23
CA THR A 145 -3.20 14.36 7.21
C THR A 145 -4.67 14.56 7.57
N GLU A 146 -5.56 14.23 6.64
CA GLU A 146 -7.01 14.44 6.75
C GLU A 146 -7.63 13.70 7.95
N ASN A 147 -6.91 12.72 8.52
CA ASN A 147 -7.28 12.04 9.75
C ASN A 147 -6.15 12.09 10.81
N PRO A 148 -6.23 13.01 11.79
CA PRO A 148 -5.31 13.07 12.92
C PRO A 148 -5.22 11.76 13.71
N ASP A 149 -6.31 10.97 13.77
CA ASP A 149 -6.32 9.71 14.50
C ASP A 149 -5.48 8.65 13.78
N THR A 150 -5.58 8.56 12.45
CA THR A 150 -4.72 7.67 11.64
C THR A 150 -3.25 8.06 11.77
N PHE A 151 -2.94 9.36 11.75
CA PHE A 151 -1.58 9.83 12.00
C PHE A 151 -1.07 9.38 13.37
N LEU A 152 -1.86 9.63 14.43
CA LEU A 152 -1.49 9.24 15.79
C LEU A 152 -1.35 7.71 15.94
N GLU A 153 -2.21 6.93 15.29
CA GLU A 153 -2.13 5.47 15.26
C GLU A 153 -0.80 4.99 14.65
N ILE A 154 -0.46 5.50 13.46
CA ILE A 154 0.81 5.19 12.79
C ILE A 154 2.00 5.61 13.66
N MET A 155 1.95 6.79 14.28
CA MET A 155 3.07 7.27 15.11
C MET A 155 3.21 6.49 16.43
N ARG A 156 2.10 6.04 17.04
CA ARG A 156 2.14 5.20 18.26
C ARG A 156 2.76 3.83 18.01
N HIS A 157 2.55 3.28 16.82
CA HIS A 157 3.12 1.99 16.42
C HIS A 157 4.59 2.09 15.95
N ASN A 158 5.15 3.30 15.87
CA ASN A 158 6.55 3.50 15.56
C ASN A 158 7.41 3.30 16.82
N THR A 159 7.95 2.09 16.98
CA THR A 159 8.72 1.67 18.16
C THR A 159 10.16 2.19 18.19
N ASP A 160 10.62 2.88 17.14
CA ASP A 160 12.01 3.33 17.05
C ASP A 160 12.21 4.62 17.82
N PHE A 161 13.04 4.55 18.88
CA PHE A 161 13.34 5.66 19.80
C PHE A 161 13.71 6.97 19.10
N PHE A 162 14.51 6.90 18.02
CA PHE A 162 14.90 8.09 17.26
C PHE A 162 13.70 8.71 16.55
N SER A 163 12.81 7.87 16.01
CA SER A 163 11.59 8.33 15.34
C SER A 163 10.58 8.92 16.31
N THR A 164 10.52 8.43 17.56
CA THR A 164 9.70 9.02 18.63
C THR A 164 10.16 10.44 18.99
N VAL A 165 11.46 10.70 18.97
CA VAL A 165 12.02 12.02 19.31
C VAL A 165 11.82 13.02 18.17
N THR A 166 11.90 12.58 16.91
CA THR A 166 11.71 13.45 15.72
C THR A 166 10.26 13.49 15.21
N SER A 167 9.31 12.88 15.91
CA SER A 167 7.94 12.61 15.41
C SER A 167 7.18 13.85 14.95
N HIS A 168 7.46 15.01 15.54
CA HIS A 168 6.81 16.28 15.22
C HIS A 168 7.26 16.87 13.87
N GLU A 169 8.33 16.34 13.28
CA GLU A 169 8.91 16.82 12.01
C GLU A 169 8.73 15.84 10.86
N GLN A 170 8.14 14.65 11.08
CA GLN A 170 8.06 13.62 10.06
C GLN A 170 6.82 13.77 9.19
N SER A 171 7.01 13.69 7.87
CA SER A 171 5.92 13.55 6.89
C SER A 171 5.49 12.09 6.71
N LEU A 172 4.29 11.87 6.20
CA LEU A 172 3.73 10.56 5.89
C LEU A 172 3.31 10.58 4.42
N ALA A 173 3.57 9.48 3.72
CA ALA A 173 3.07 9.27 2.37
C ALA A 173 1.87 8.32 2.39
N TYR A 174 0.78 8.68 1.73
CA TYR A 174 -0.42 7.84 1.62
C TYR A 174 -0.49 7.19 0.25
N MET A 175 -0.38 5.86 0.18
CA MET A 175 -0.59 5.11 -1.06
C MET A 175 -2.10 5.06 -1.36
N LEU A 176 -2.49 5.73 -2.44
CA LEU A 176 -3.88 5.93 -2.83
C LEU A 176 -4.43 4.71 -3.58
N THR A 177 -3.74 4.32 -4.66
CA THR A 177 -4.13 3.18 -5.50
C THR A 177 -2.92 2.33 -5.87
N LEU A 178 -3.14 1.02 -5.97
CA LEU A 178 -2.19 0.04 -6.49
C LEU A 178 -2.97 -1.04 -7.24
N GLY A 179 -2.70 -1.20 -8.54
CA GLY A 179 -3.38 -2.19 -9.35
C GLY A 179 -2.51 -2.69 -10.51
N THR A 180 -2.82 -3.87 -10.99
CA THR A 180 -2.17 -4.48 -12.16
C THR A 180 -3.19 -5.16 -13.04
N ALA A 181 -2.95 -5.12 -14.35
CA ALA A 181 -3.74 -5.83 -15.34
C ALA A 181 -3.77 -7.33 -15.03
N ASP A 182 -4.89 -7.96 -15.33
CA ASP A 182 -5.15 -9.38 -15.05
C ASP A 182 -4.03 -10.28 -15.58
N GLU A 183 -3.59 -10.03 -16.81
CA GLU A 183 -2.57 -10.79 -17.53
C GLU A 183 -1.15 -10.62 -16.96
N ALA A 184 -0.94 -9.61 -16.12
CA ALA A 184 0.34 -9.32 -15.47
C ALA A 184 0.41 -9.77 -13.99
N ARG A 185 -0.69 -10.32 -13.43
CA ARG A 185 -0.75 -10.78 -12.04
C ARG A 185 0.06 -12.06 -11.79
N GLY A 186 0.37 -12.32 -10.52
CA GLY A 186 1.09 -13.54 -10.09
C GLY A 186 2.59 -13.55 -10.39
N ARG A 187 3.14 -12.45 -10.91
CA ARG A 187 4.55 -12.35 -11.37
C ARG A 187 5.38 -11.32 -10.60
N GLY A 188 4.85 -10.80 -9.48
CA GLY A 188 5.55 -9.84 -8.62
C GLY A 188 5.48 -8.37 -9.04
N LEU A 189 4.71 -8.03 -10.08
CA LEU A 189 4.64 -6.64 -10.61
C LEU A 189 4.16 -5.62 -9.57
N ALA A 190 3.12 -5.94 -8.81
CA ALA A 190 2.62 -5.06 -7.76
C ALA A 190 3.68 -4.81 -6.67
N SER A 191 4.44 -5.85 -6.28
CA SER A 191 5.53 -5.70 -5.32
C SER A 191 6.66 -4.80 -5.86
N GLU A 192 7.01 -4.95 -7.13
CA GLU A 192 8.02 -4.11 -7.79
C GLU A 192 7.59 -2.64 -7.84
N LEU A 193 6.32 -2.36 -8.16
CA LEU A 193 5.75 -1.00 -8.12
C LEU A 193 5.85 -0.38 -6.72
N VAL A 194 5.48 -1.12 -5.68
CA VAL A 194 5.57 -0.65 -4.28
C VAL A 194 7.02 -0.39 -3.88
N LEU A 195 7.95 -1.30 -4.17
CA LEU A 195 9.36 -1.14 -3.83
C LEU A 195 9.98 0.10 -4.49
N ARG A 196 9.63 0.35 -5.77
CA ARG A 196 10.06 1.56 -6.48
C ARG A 196 9.46 2.83 -5.89
N ALA A 197 8.16 2.81 -5.57
CA ALA A 197 7.49 3.94 -4.94
C ALA A 197 8.09 4.25 -3.56
N LEU A 198 8.37 3.23 -2.74
CA LEU A 198 9.06 3.41 -1.44
C LEU A 198 10.41 4.09 -1.61
N GLY A 199 11.24 3.60 -2.54
CA GLY A 199 12.57 4.17 -2.79
C GLY A 199 12.49 5.62 -3.27
N GLU A 200 11.60 5.90 -4.22
CA GLU A 200 11.49 7.20 -4.86
C GLU A 200 10.84 8.24 -3.94
N VAL A 201 9.80 7.87 -3.19
CA VAL A 201 9.20 8.73 -2.17
C VAL A 201 10.23 9.07 -1.10
N LYS A 202 11.01 8.10 -0.60
CA LYS A 202 12.06 8.40 0.40
C LYS A 202 13.15 9.30 -0.16
N ARG A 203 13.50 9.14 -1.44
CA ARG A 203 14.49 9.99 -2.12
C ARG A 203 14.01 11.43 -2.27
N GLN A 204 12.74 11.64 -2.60
CA GLN A 204 12.15 12.96 -2.79
C GLN A 204 11.75 13.64 -1.47
N TYR A 205 11.35 12.86 -0.47
CA TYR A 205 10.89 13.33 0.84
C TYR A 205 11.72 12.63 1.94
N PRO A 206 12.97 13.11 2.21
CA PRO A 206 13.85 12.47 3.19
C PRO A 206 13.30 12.48 4.63
N ASP A 207 12.42 13.43 4.95
CA ASP A 207 11.68 13.59 6.21
C ASP A 207 10.48 12.64 6.32
N CYS A 208 10.14 11.91 5.25
CA CYS A 208 9.04 10.94 5.28
C CYS A 208 9.39 9.77 6.21
N GLY A 209 8.63 9.65 7.31
CA GLY A 209 8.82 8.65 8.35
C GLY A 209 8.18 7.30 8.00
N ALA A 210 7.06 7.32 7.29
CA ALA A 210 6.39 6.10 6.84
C ALA A 210 5.53 6.33 5.58
N MET A 211 5.34 5.25 4.82
CA MET A 211 4.29 5.14 3.81
C MET A 211 3.16 4.27 4.38
N TYR A 212 1.91 4.70 4.28
CA TYR A 212 0.76 3.96 4.78
C TYR A 212 -0.35 3.82 3.74
N LEU A 213 -1.28 2.90 3.98
CA LEU A 213 -2.42 2.60 3.12
C LEU A 213 -3.57 2.00 3.91
N HIS A 214 -4.76 2.00 3.31
CA HIS A 214 -5.89 1.19 3.75
C HIS A 214 -6.11 0.03 2.78
N VAL A 215 -6.43 -1.14 3.33
CA VAL A 215 -6.76 -2.34 2.55
C VAL A 215 -8.00 -2.99 3.12
N ILE A 216 -8.97 -3.30 2.25
CA ILE A 216 -10.20 -3.99 2.63
C ILE A 216 -9.87 -5.38 3.20
N ASP A 217 -10.54 -5.74 4.28
CA ASP A 217 -10.15 -6.85 5.16
C ASP A 217 -10.11 -8.23 4.48
N TYR A 218 -10.99 -8.47 3.50
CA TYR A 218 -11.04 -9.71 2.73
C TYR A 218 -9.97 -9.81 1.64
N ASN A 219 -9.24 -8.74 1.32
CA ASN A 219 -8.23 -8.73 0.24
C ASN A 219 -6.91 -9.38 0.70
N THR A 220 -6.99 -10.68 0.99
CA THR A 220 -5.88 -11.49 1.51
C THR A 220 -4.67 -11.52 0.57
N ALA A 221 -4.88 -11.38 -0.74
CA ALA A 221 -3.79 -11.31 -1.72
C ALA A 221 -2.95 -10.03 -1.55
N ALA A 222 -3.59 -8.87 -1.41
CA ALA A 222 -2.91 -7.60 -1.16
C ALA A 222 -2.26 -7.58 0.23
N ILE A 223 -2.98 -8.04 1.26
CA ILE A 223 -2.46 -8.13 2.64
C ILE A 223 -1.14 -8.92 2.69
N ARG A 224 -1.13 -10.14 2.13
CA ARG A 224 0.09 -10.98 2.09
C ARG A 224 1.23 -10.31 1.34
N MET A 225 0.92 -9.58 0.27
CA MET A 225 1.93 -8.83 -0.48
C MET A 225 2.52 -7.69 0.36
N TYR A 226 1.68 -6.89 1.04
CA TYR A 226 2.15 -5.80 1.90
C TYR A 226 3.01 -6.31 3.05
N GLU A 227 2.57 -7.38 3.74
CA GLU A 227 3.35 -8.03 4.81
C GLU A 227 4.70 -8.55 4.30
N LYS A 228 4.72 -9.19 3.12
CA LYS A 228 5.96 -9.69 2.49
C LYS A 228 6.96 -8.58 2.18
N ILE A 229 6.48 -7.39 1.82
CA ILE A 229 7.34 -6.20 1.55
C ILE A 229 7.86 -5.59 2.85
N GLY A 230 7.18 -5.81 3.97
CA GLY A 230 7.56 -5.29 5.30
C GLY A 230 6.62 -4.23 5.86
N PHE A 231 5.45 -4.00 5.24
CA PHE A 231 4.39 -3.24 5.88
C PHE A 231 3.86 -4.00 7.09
N ARG A 232 3.43 -3.26 8.12
CA ARG A 232 2.85 -3.81 9.34
C ARG A 232 1.41 -3.35 9.47
N CYS A 233 0.53 -4.24 9.93
CA CYS A 233 -0.82 -3.85 10.34
C CYS A 233 -0.73 -2.97 11.59
N VAL A 234 -1.27 -1.75 11.52
CA VAL A 234 -1.23 -0.78 12.63
C VAL A 234 -2.62 -0.39 13.12
N GLY A 235 -3.67 -0.72 12.36
CA GLY A 235 -5.04 -0.34 12.70
C GLY A 235 -6.10 -1.20 12.03
N PHE A 236 -7.30 -1.18 12.61
CA PHE A 236 -8.50 -1.82 12.07
C PHE A 236 -9.70 -0.88 12.18
N HIS A 237 -10.40 -0.70 11.07
CA HIS A 237 -11.47 0.27 10.91
C HIS A 237 -12.75 -0.44 10.46
N LYS A 238 -13.78 -0.42 11.31
CA LYS A 238 -15.08 -1.00 10.98
C LYS A 238 -15.86 -0.12 10.01
N GLY A 239 -16.49 -0.72 9.01
CA GLY A 239 -17.33 -0.02 8.03
C GLY A 239 -16.60 1.11 7.30
N PHE A 240 -15.31 0.93 7.04
CA PHE A 240 -14.45 1.95 6.44
C PHE A 240 -14.83 2.24 4.98
N TYR A 241 -15.14 1.20 4.20
CA TYR A 241 -15.60 1.35 2.82
C TYR A 241 -17.11 1.15 2.73
N THR A 242 -17.76 1.88 1.83
CA THR A 242 -19.12 1.60 1.39
C THR A 242 -19.09 1.20 -0.08
N ILE A 243 -19.40 -0.06 -0.38
CA ILE A 243 -19.39 -0.61 -1.75
C ILE A 243 -20.78 -1.13 -2.06
N ASP A 244 -21.41 -0.60 -3.10
CA ASP A 244 -22.80 -0.91 -3.47
C ASP A 244 -23.79 -0.81 -2.30
N GLY A 245 -23.56 0.14 -1.40
CA GLY A 245 -24.39 0.39 -0.22
C GLY A 245 -24.08 -0.46 1.00
N GLU A 246 -23.19 -1.45 0.88
CA GLU A 246 -22.79 -2.34 1.98
C GLU A 246 -21.49 -1.86 2.64
N PRO A 247 -21.38 -1.91 3.98
CA PRO A 247 -20.17 -1.53 4.70
C PRO A 247 -19.14 -2.65 4.67
N TYR A 248 -17.87 -2.29 4.53
CA TYR A 248 -16.73 -3.21 4.60
C TYR A 248 -15.64 -2.67 5.50
N ASP A 249 -15.02 -3.58 6.25
CA ASP A 249 -13.95 -3.26 7.18
C ASP A 249 -12.61 -3.13 6.45
N ALA A 250 -11.69 -2.37 7.04
CA ALA A 250 -10.36 -2.16 6.46
C ALA A 250 -9.27 -2.22 7.53
N TYR A 251 -8.08 -2.65 7.12
CA TYR A 251 -6.87 -2.50 7.92
C TYR A 251 -6.06 -1.29 7.45
N THR A 252 -5.43 -0.60 8.40
CA THR A 252 -4.33 0.33 8.08
C THR A 252 -3.01 -0.43 8.13
N TYR A 253 -2.25 -0.34 7.04
CA TYR A 253 -0.90 -0.87 6.96
C TYR A 253 0.11 0.27 6.81
N ALA A 254 1.25 0.17 7.49
CA ALA A 254 2.33 1.14 7.43
C ALA A 254 3.70 0.48 7.22
N TYR A 255 4.49 1.03 6.30
CA TYR A 255 5.90 0.76 6.13
C TYR A 255 6.69 1.92 6.72
N TYR A 256 7.44 1.65 7.78
CA TYR A 256 8.31 2.64 8.42
C TYR A 256 9.66 2.66 7.72
N TYR A 257 10.07 3.83 7.25
CA TYR A 257 11.41 3.96 6.67
C TYR A 257 12.45 3.81 7.78
N PRO A 258 13.53 3.05 7.53
CA PRO A 258 14.65 3.01 8.46
C PRO A 258 15.12 4.43 8.76
N PRO A 259 15.50 4.74 10.01
CA PRO A 259 16.12 6.02 10.32
C PRO A 259 17.33 6.20 9.41
N ALA A 260 17.52 7.41 8.87
CA ALA A 260 18.76 7.73 8.20
C ALA A 260 19.90 7.37 9.17
N ILE A 261 20.83 6.51 8.74
CA ILE A 261 21.96 6.12 9.59
C ILE A 261 22.73 7.39 9.87
N LEU A 262 22.50 7.99 11.05
CA LEU A 262 23.31 9.10 11.49
C LEU A 262 24.73 8.58 11.69
N PRO A 263 25.76 9.34 11.27
CA PRO A 263 27.14 8.95 11.53
C PRO A 263 27.32 8.69 13.03
N VAL A 264 28.11 7.68 13.37
CA VAL A 264 28.41 7.23 14.76
C VAL A 264 28.75 8.41 15.69
N SER A 265 29.30 9.50 15.14
CA SER A 265 29.51 10.80 15.80
C SER A 265 28.29 11.33 16.59
N VAL A 266 27.06 11.23 16.05
CA VAL A 266 25.85 11.72 16.74
C VAL A 266 25.48 10.80 17.91
N TYR A 267 25.67 9.48 17.74
CA TYR A 267 25.50 8.50 18.83
C TYR A 267 26.53 8.72 19.95
N THR A 268 27.75 9.13 19.61
CA THR A 268 28.76 9.52 20.62
C THR A 268 28.51 10.90 21.23
N GLY A 269 27.90 11.83 20.50
CA GLY A 269 27.53 13.17 20.99
C GLY A 269 26.40 13.13 22.02
N LEU A 270 25.40 12.27 21.84
CA LEU A 270 24.34 12.04 22.83
C LEU A 270 24.85 11.34 24.11
N SER A 271 26.01 10.67 24.05
CA SER A 271 26.62 10.04 25.24
C SER A 271 27.16 11.03 26.28
N TRP A 272 27.20 12.34 25.97
CA TRP A 272 27.56 13.41 26.91
C TRP A 272 26.38 13.91 27.77
N PHE A 273 25.12 13.64 27.39
CA PHE A 273 23.93 13.95 28.19
C PHE A 273 23.67 12.89 29.28
N ARG A 274 24.70 12.60 30.09
CA ARG A 274 24.67 11.58 31.15
C ARG A 274 23.72 11.82 32.35
N PRO A 275 23.03 12.96 32.58
CA PRO A 275 22.09 13.03 33.69
C PRO A 275 20.69 12.46 33.38
N LEU A 276 20.27 12.25 32.12
CA LEU A 276 18.88 11.86 31.83
C LEU A 276 18.63 10.35 31.66
N PHE A 277 19.68 9.52 31.59
CA PHE A 277 19.56 8.08 31.34
C PHE A 277 19.94 7.16 32.53
N SER A 278 20.03 7.69 33.75
CA SER A 278 20.34 6.86 34.93
C SER A 278 19.15 6.01 35.43
N THR A 279 17.92 6.25 34.96
CA THR A 279 16.73 5.56 35.50
C THR A 279 16.35 4.29 34.73
N VAL A 280 16.79 4.09 33.48
CA VAL A 280 16.37 2.92 32.68
C VAL A 280 17.38 1.75 32.75
N ARG A 281 18.61 2.00 33.20
CA ARG A 281 19.66 0.96 33.25
C ARG A 281 19.58 0.06 34.48
N SER A 282 18.81 0.39 35.52
CA SER A 282 18.61 -0.48 36.68
C SER A 282 17.61 -1.61 36.39
N SER A 283 16.55 -1.35 35.62
CA SER A 283 15.51 -2.34 35.31
C SER A 283 15.98 -3.47 34.39
N PHE A 284 16.92 -3.21 33.48
CA PHE A 284 17.46 -4.26 32.58
C PHE A 284 18.47 -5.18 33.26
N ARG A 285 19.21 -4.71 34.28
CA ARG A 285 20.12 -5.55 35.08
C ARG A 285 19.37 -6.45 36.07
N SER A 286 18.20 -6.03 36.54
CA SER A 286 17.34 -6.85 37.41
C SER A 286 16.65 -8.00 36.66
N PHE A 287 16.39 -7.85 35.36
CA PHE A 287 15.71 -8.87 34.55
C PHE A 287 16.68 -9.91 33.95
N VAL A 288 17.93 -9.54 33.67
CA VAL A 288 18.95 -10.44 33.09
C VAL A 288 19.66 -11.31 34.15
N ASN A 289 19.59 -10.95 35.45
CA ASN A 289 20.21 -11.71 36.54
C ASN A 289 19.26 -12.64 37.32
N SER A 290 17.98 -12.71 36.95
CA SER A 290 17.02 -13.64 37.55
C SER A 290 16.93 -14.93 36.73
N THR A 291 17.96 -15.78 36.84
CA THR A 291 17.85 -17.21 36.49
C THR A 291 17.26 -17.97 37.70
N PRO A 292 16.39 -18.98 37.51
CA PRO A 292 15.75 -19.66 38.64
C PRO A 292 16.78 -20.49 39.42
N THR A 293 16.86 -20.25 40.73
CA THR A 293 17.72 -21.00 41.65
C THR A 293 17.28 -22.47 41.69
N LYS A 294 18.17 -23.38 41.29
CA LYS A 294 18.06 -24.82 41.56
C LYS A 294 17.93 -25.04 43.06
N GLN A 295 16.84 -25.66 43.51
CA GLN A 295 16.75 -26.23 44.85
C GLN A 295 17.67 -27.45 44.91
N GLN A 296 18.69 -27.42 45.80
CA GLN A 296 19.45 -28.59 46.21
C GLN A 296 18.78 -29.27 47.44
N PRO A 297 18.91 -30.59 47.58
CA PRO A 297 18.15 -31.38 48.55
C PRO A 297 18.65 -31.17 49.98
N LYS A 298 17.71 -31.03 50.93
CA LYS A 298 17.98 -30.98 52.37
C LYS A 298 18.43 -32.35 52.87
N THR A 299 19.59 -32.42 53.53
CA THR A 299 20.08 -33.57 54.29
C THR A 299 19.20 -33.79 55.53
N PRO A 300 18.82 -35.04 55.87
CA PRO A 300 17.98 -35.30 57.05
C PRO A 300 18.78 -35.24 58.37
N PRO A 301 18.13 -34.90 59.51
CA PRO A 301 18.79 -34.78 60.80
C PRO A 301 19.17 -36.15 61.39
N ARG A 302 20.32 -36.16 62.07
CA ARG A 302 20.94 -37.29 62.78
C ARG A 302 20.09 -37.63 64.02
N ILE A 303 19.68 -38.89 64.14
CA ILE A 303 19.00 -39.43 65.32
C ILE A 303 20.07 -40.11 66.18
N ASP A 304 20.30 -39.59 67.38
CA ASP A 304 21.05 -40.29 68.42
C ASP A 304 20.14 -41.34 69.09
N LYS A 305 20.63 -42.58 69.21
CA LYS A 305 19.99 -43.64 69.98
C LYS A 305 20.32 -43.47 71.47
N PRO A 306 19.37 -43.70 72.39
CA PRO A 306 19.71 -44.05 73.75
C PRO A 306 19.94 -45.57 73.89
N ASP A 307 20.82 -45.92 74.84
CA ASP A 307 20.96 -47.26 75.43
C ASP A 307 19.69 -47.72 76.15
#